data_AF-A0A8T3S388-F1
#
_entry.id   AF-A0A8T3S388-F1
#
_cell.length_a   1.000
_cell.length_b   1.000
_cell.length_c   1.000
_cell.angle_alpha   90.00
_cell.angle_beta   90.00
_cell.angle_gamma   90.00
#
_symmetry.space_group_name_H-M   'P 1'
#
loop_
_entity.id
_entity.type
_entity.pdbx_description
1 polymer ?
#
loop_
_entity_poly.entity_id
_entity_poly.type
_entity_poly.pdbx_seq_one_letter_code
_entity_poly.pdbx_strand_id
1 'polypeptide(L)'
;DDDQVEALCVAAASLARRMLRTDTACGLLVGAQLAGGRRWAYLPPSAAASQLGRIEDILARVQPILSLPFDRLLSVVPKRLAPGGTIVSMGARDPEPYTDRLRRLSRSGYAVTHLTFGPDRELHRSQMAALGVQARVAELDPNWREADALVLAG
;
A
#
# COMPACT_ATOMS: atom_id res chain seq x y z
N ASP A 1 -0.94 14.06 7.66
CA ASP A 1 0.40 14.62 7.49
C ASP A 1 0.80 14.39 6.06
N ASP A 2 1.18 15.46 5.37
CA ASP A 2 1.50 15.44 3.94
C ASP A 2 2.79 14.66 3.70
N ASP A 3 3.78 14.78 4.61
CA ASP A 3 5.04 14.04 4.52
C ASP A 3 4.83 12.51 4.58
N GLN A 4 3.86 12.05 5.38
CA GLN A 4 3.51 10.61 5.42
C GLN A 4 2.85 10.13 4.13
N VAL A 5 2.04 10.97 3.49
CA VAL A 5 1.38 10.63 2.22
C VAL A 5 2.41 10.56 1.11
N GLU A 6 3.33 11.51 1.04
CA GLU A 6 4.44 11.50 0.09
C GLU A 6 5.34 10.28 0.30
N ALA A 7 5.68 9.95 1.56
CA ALA A 7 6.46 8.75 1.87
C ALA A 7 5.76 7.47 1.39
N LEU A 8 4.45 7.35 1.59
CA LEU A 8 3.68 6.21 1.09
C LEU A 8 3.66 6.16 -0.45
N CYS A 9 3.57 7.30 -1.13
CA CYS A 9 3.59 7.37 -2.59
C CYS A 9 4.97 6.95 -3.15
N VAL A 10 6.06 7.49 -2.60
CA VAL A 10 7.43 7.12 -3.00
C VAL A 10 7.70 5.64 -2.72
N ALA A 11 7.26 5.11 -1.57
CA ALA A 11 7.39 3.69 -1.26
C ALA A 11 6.60 2.80 -2.23
N ALA A 12 5.35 3.19 -2.57
CA ALA A 12 4.52 2.46 -3.53
C ALA A 12 5.16 2.42 -4.93
N ALA A 13 5.66 3.57 -5.42
CA ALA A 13 6.39 3.65 -6.68
C ALA A 13 7.67 2.80 -6.66
N SER A 14 8.44 2.85 -5.57
CA SER A 14 9.68 2.09 -5.40
C SER A 14 9.42 0.58 -5.43
N LEU A 15 8.37 0.12 -4.73
CA LEU A 15 7.98 -1.29 -4.71
C LEU A 15 7.47 -1.74 -6.09
N ALA A 16 6.60 -0.95 -6.73
CA ALA A 16 6.10 -1.25 -8.07
C ALA A 16 7.25 -1.36 -9.08
N ARG A 17 8.19 -0.41 -9.05
CA ARG A 17 9.39 -0.44 -9.90
C ARG A 17 10.23 -1.68 -9.65
N ARG A 18 10.43 -2.09 -8.39
CA ARG A 18 11.15 -3.32 -8.06
C ARG A 18 10.45 -4.56 -8.63
N MET A 19 9.14 -4.68 -8.43
CA MET A 19 8.35 -5.82 -8.92
C MET A 19 8.37 -5.92 -10.45
N LEU A 20 8.20 -4.80 -11.16
CA LEU A 20 8.20 -4.77 -12.62
C LEU A 20 9.59 -5.05 -13.19
N ARG A 21 10.68 -4.63 -12.53
CA ARG A 21 12.05 -5.02 -12.92
C ARG A 21 12.33 -6.51 -12.76
N THR A 22 11.57 -7.21 -11.91
CA THR A 22 11.66 -8.66 -11.70
C THR A 22 10.53 -9.41 -12.42
N ASP A 23 9.98 -8.83 -13.49
CA ASP A 23 8.88 -9.37 -14.30
C ASP A 23 7.63 -9.81 -13.52
N THR A 24 7.45 -9.25 -12.31
CA THR A 24 6.32 -9.55 -11.45
C THR A 24 5.19 -8.58 -11.74
N ALA A 25 4.05 -9.09 -12.21
CA ALA A 25 2.86 -8.29 -12.46
C ALA A 25 2.40 -7.61 -11.17
N CYS A 26 2.26 -6.29 -11.20
CA CYS A 26 1.80 -5.50 -10.06
C CYS A 26 0.72 -4.50 -10.50
N GLY A 27 -0.16 -4.17 -9.55
CA GLY A 27 -1.25 -3.21 -9.73
C GLY A 27 -1.30 -2.26 -8.55
N LEU A 28 -2.27 -1.36 -8.55
CA LEU A 28 -2.39 -0.33 -7.52
C LEU A 28 -3.85 -0.17 -7.09
N LEU A 29 -4.09 -0.11 -5.79
CA LEU A 29 -5.36 0.27 -5.19
C LEU A 29 -5.09 1.38 -4.17
N VAL A 30 -5.59 2.59 -4.41
CA VAL A 30 -5.37 3.76 -3.56
C VAL A 30 -6.70 4.30 -3.08
N GLY A 31 -6.83 4.47 -1.75
CA GLY A 31 -8.01 5.03 -1.08
C GLY A 31 -7.80 6.47 -0.63
N ALA A 32 -7.23 7.30 -1.50
CA ALA A 32 -7.03 8.72 -1.26
C ALA A 32 -7.83 9.53 -2.29
N GLN A 33 -8.14 10.78 -1.94
CA GLN A 33 -8.68 11.70 -2.93
C GLN A 33 -7.66 11.92 -4.05
N LEU A 34 -8.13 11.92 -5.29
CA LEU A 34 -7.33 12.20 -6.46
C LEU A 34 -7.68 13.57 -7.03
N ALA A 35 -6.69 14.27 -7.57
CA ALA A 35 -6.90 15.43 -8.42
C ALA A 35 -7.91 15.10 -9.52
N GLY A 36 -8.98 15.89 -9.61
CA GLY A 36 -10.16 15.62 -10.46
C GLY A 36 -11.34 14.94 -9.74
N GLY A 37 -11.34 14.84 -8.41
CA GLY A 37 -12.53 14.56 -7.60
C GLY A 37 -12.86 13.07 -7.38
N ARG A 38 -12.06 12.14 -7.90
CA ARG A 38 -12.20 10.70 -7.61
C ARG A 38 -11.71 10.41 -6.19
N ARG A 39 -12.41 9.53 -5.47
CA ARG A 39 -12.10 9.16 -4.06
C ARG A 39 -11.22 7.92 -3.90
N TRP A 40 -10.97 7.23 -5.00
CA TRP A 40 -10.07 6.07 -5.05
C TRP A 40 -9.74 5.74 -6.50
N ALA A 41 -8.67 4.99 -6.70
CA ALA A 41 -8.32 4.38 -7.98
C ALA A 41 -7.95 2.92 -7.81
N TYR A 42 -8.25 2.14 -8.84
CA TYR A 42 -7.78 0.77 -9.01
C TYR A 42 -7.18 0.62 -10.40
N LEU A 43 -5.97 0.10 -10.43
CA LEU A 43 -5.24 -0.32 -11.61
C LEU A 43 -4.98 -1.82 -11.47
N PRO A 44 -5.50 -2.67 -12.37
CA PRO A 44 -5.31 -4.11 -12.27
C PRO A 44 -3.83 -4.49 -12.44
N PRO A 45 -3.40 -5.64 -11.87
CA PRO A 45 -2.04 -6.12 -12.06
C PRO A 45 -1.69 -6.33 -13.52
N SER A 46 -0.51 -5.87 -13.93
CA SER A 46 0.06 -6.11 -15.25
C SER A 46 1.58 -6.10 -15.16
N ALA A 47 2.24 -6.86 -16.04
CA ALA A 47 3.69 -6.82 -16.24
C ALA A 47 4.09 -5.96 -17.46
N ALA A 48 3.15 -5.23 -18.07
CA ALA A 48 3.44 -4.40 -19.23
C ALA A 48 4.45 -3.30 -18.90
N ALA A 49 5.33 -2.97 -19.85
CA ALA A 49 6.35 -1.92 -19.66
C ALA A 49 5.76 -0.55 -19.30
N SER A 50 4.55 -0.24 -19.76
CA SER A 50 3.83 1.00 -19.44
C SER A 50 3.20 1.03 -18.04
N GLN A 51 3.19 -0.10 -17.32
CA GLN A 51 2.49 -0.21 -16.04
C GLN A 51 3.06 0.73 -14.98
N LEU A 52 4.39 0.90 -14.93
CA LEU A 52 5.03 1.80 -13.97
C LEU A 52 4.56 3.24 -14.16
N GLY A 53 4.57 3.75 -15.39
CA GLY A 53 4.10 5.10 -15.69
C GLY A 53 2.63 5.32 -15.30
N ARG A 54 1.78 4.32 -15.51
CA ARG A 54 0.36 4.38 -15.08
C ARG A 54 0.20 4.40 -13.56
N ILE A 55 1.07 3.72 -12.82
CA ILE A 55 1.11 3.75 -11.35
C ILE A 55 1.55 5.13 -10.89
N GLU A 56 2.66 5.64 -11.43
CA GLU A 56 3.22 6.96 -11.11
C GLU A 56 2.22 8.09 -11.43
N ASP A 57 1.49 8.02 -12.55
CA ASP A 57 0.42 8.96 -12.91
C ASP A 57 -0.73 8.99 -11.88
N ILE A 58 -1.10 7.85 -11.31
CA ILE A 58 -2.13 7.79 -10.27
C ILE A 58 -1.59 8.39 -8.98
N LEU A 59 -0.35 8.03 -8.59
CA LEU A 59 0.30 8.52 -7.38
C LEU A 59 0.51 10.04 -7.41
N ALA A 60 0.91 10.60 -8.55
CA ALA A 60 1.08 12.05 -8.75
C ALA A 60 -0.22 12.85 -8.56
N ARG A 61 -1.37 12.18 -8.61
CA ARG A 61 -2.69 12.80 -8.41
C ARG A 61 -3.21 12.62 -7.00
N VAL A 62 -2.53 11.85 -6.15
CA VAL A 62 -2.94 11.62 -4.76
C VAL A 62 -2.92 12.95 -4.01
N GLN A 63 -3.94 13.15 -3.18
CA GLN A 63 -4.06 14.27 -2.28
C GLN A 63 -4.07 13.75 -0.84
N PRO A 64 -3.54 14.49 0.13
CA PRO A 64 -3.50 14.10 1.55
C PRO A 64 -4.88 14.18 2.24
N ILE A 65 -5.95 13.99 1.48
CA ILE A 65 -7.33 14.00 1.93
C ILE A 65 -7.85 12.56 1.93
N LEU A 66 -8.16 12.06 3.12
CA LEU A 66 -8.84 10.78 3.27
C LEU A 66 -10.27 10.90 2.79
N SER A 67 -10.59 10.16 1.74
CA SER A 67 -11.94 10.17 1.16
C SER A 67 -12.71 8.87 1.38
N LEU A 68 -12.04 7.81 1.85
CA LEU A 68 -12.64 6.53 2.20
C LEU A 68 -11.88 5.85 3.34
N PRO A 69 -12.57 5.29 4.36
CA PRO A 69 -11.96 4.40 5.34
C PRO A 69 -11.24 3.21 4.67
N PHE A 70 -10.06 2.85 5.16
CA PHE A 70 -9.20 1.84 4.52
C PHE A 70 -9.85 0.44 4.53
N ASP A 71 -10.61 0.10 5.56
CA ASP A 71 -11.40 -1.14 5.65
C ASP A 71 -12.42 -1.26 4.50
N ARG A 72 -13.06 -0.14 4.12
CA ARG A 72 -14.00 -0.06 3.00
C ARG A 72 -13.28 -0.20 1.67
N LEU A 73 -12.08 0.38 1.52
CA LEU A 73 -11.25 0.17 0.33
C LEU A 73 -10.90 -1.30 0.13
N LEU A 74 -10.50 -1.99 1.20
CA LEU A 74 -10.19 -3.43 1.18
C LEU A 74 -11.39 -4.32 0.79
N SER A 75 -12.61 -3.78 0.80
CA SER A 75 -13.79 -4.50 0.29
C SER A 75 -13.83 -4.64 -1.23
N VAL A 76 -13.03 -3.84 -1.95
CA VAL A 76 -12.91 -3.88 -3.41
C VAL A 76 -12.07 -5.09 -3.87
N VAL A 77 -11.11 -5.55 -3.05
CA VAL A 77 -10.13 -6.56 -3.46
C VAL A 77 -10.78 -7.84 -3.99
N PRO A 78 -11.72 -8.51 -3.28
CA PRO A 78 -12.30 -9.76 -3.77
C PRO A 78 -13.16 -9.61 -5.02
N LYS A 79 -13.55 -8.38 -5.38
CA LYS A 79 -14.33 -8.09 -6.59
C LYS A 79 -13.45 -7.85 -7.82
N ARG A 80 -12.14 -7.71 -7.63
CA ARG A 80 -11.21 -7.24 -8.65
C ARG A 80 -9.99 -8.15 -8.83
N LEU A 81 -9.60 -8.85 -7.78
CA LEU A 81 -8.48 -9.78 -7.76
C LEU A 81 -9.00 -11.15 -7.33
N ALA A 82 -8.62 -12.21 -8.05
CA ALA A 82 -8.95 -13.57 -7.64
C ALA A 82 -8.13 -13.98 -6.40
N PRO A 83 -8.64 -14.90 -5.56
CA PRO A 83 -7.84 -15.58 -4.54
C PRO A 83 -6.55 -16.17 -5.12
N GLY A 84 -5.49 -16.24 -4.32
CA GLY A 84 -4.13 -16.63 -4.74
C GLY A 84 -3.22 -15.44 -5.08
N GLY A 85 -3.77 -14.23 -5.17
CA GLY A 85 -2.98 -13.00 -5.34
C GLY A 85 -2.29 -12.54 -4.05
N THR A 86 -1.21 -11.78 -4.21
CA THR A 86 -0.51 -11.10 -3.11
C THR A 86 -1.08 -9.69 -2.88
N ILE A 87 -1.30 -9.34 -1.62
CA ILE A 87 -1.74 -8.03 -1.17
C ILE A 87 -0.65 -7.45 -0.27
N VAL A 88 0.02 -6.42 -0.77
CA VAL A 88 0.89 -5.56 0.05
C VAL A 88 0.10 -4.31 0.39
N SER A 89 -0.30 -4.18 1.65
CA SER A 89 -0.97 -2.98 2.17
C SER A 89 0.04 -2.07 2.85
N MET A 90 -0.16 -0.75 2.77
CA MET A 90 0.77 0.23 3.32
C MET A 90 -0.02 1.27 4.12
N GLY A 91 0.50 1.66 5.30
CA GLY A 91 -0.17 2.66 6.14
C GLY A 91 0.77 3.26 7.19
N ALA A 92 0.50 4.52 7.54
CA ALA A 92 1.20 5.25 8.60
C ALA A 92 0.29 5.57 9.80
N ARG A 93 -0.94 5.04 9.80
CA ARG A 93 -1.97 5.27 10.82
C ARG A 93 -2.26 3.99 11.58
N ASP A 94 -2.98 4.14 12.69
CA ASP A 94 -3.44 3.04 13.51
C ASP A 94 -4.08 1.92 12.66
N PRO A 95 -3.54 0.69 12.72
CA PRO A 95 -4.03 -0.43 11.95
C PRO A 95 -5.27 -1.11 12.52
N GLU A 96 -5.65 -0.84 13.77
CA GLU A 96 -6.78 -1.50 14.44
C GLU A 96 -8.06 -1.53 13.58
N PRO A 97 -8.51 -0.42 12.95
CA PRO A 97 -9.79 -0.37 12.25
C PRO A 97 -9.89 -1.30 11.02
N TYR A 98 -8.76 -1.72 10.45
CA TYR A 98 -8.73 -2.53 9.22
C TYR A 98 -8.04 -3.88 9.38
N THR A 99 -7.47 -4.17 10.55
CA THR A 99 -6.73 -5.42 10.80
C THR A 99 -7.57 -6.66 10.56
N ASP A 100 -8.80 -6.70 11.07
CA ASP A 100 -9.71 -7.82 10.87
C ASP A 100 -10.09 -8.05 9.40
N ARG A 101 -10.09 -6.98 8.59
CA ARG A 101 -10.32 -7.11 7.14
C ARG A 101 -9.12 -7.74 6.44
N LEU A 102 -7.89 -7.36 6.81
CA LEU A 102 -6.66 -7.98 6.29
C LEU A 102 -6.58 -9.46 6.66
N ARG A 103 -6.93 -9.85 7.89
CA ARG A 103 -7.00 -11.27 8.30
C ARG A 103 -8.02 -12.06 7.50
N ARG A 104 -9.20 -11.48 7.27
CA ARG A 104 -10.23 -12.15 6.45
C ARG A 104 -9.78 -12.36 5.02
N LEU A 105 -9.05 -11.40 4.44
CA LEU A 105 -8.41 -11.58 3.13
C LEU A 105 -7.37 -12.71 3.19
N SER A 106 -6.49 -12.73 4.19
CA SER A 106 -5.54 -13.85 4.35
C SER A 106 -6.23 -15.22 4.40
N ARG A 107 -7.28 -15.36 5.22
CA ARG A 107 -8.11 -16.59 5.30
C ARG A 107 -8.88 -16.92 4.01
N SER A 108 -9.09 -15.93 3.14
CA SER A 108 -9.74 -16.11 1.84
C SER A 108 -8.76 -16.52 0.73
N GLY A 109 -7.50 -16.80 1.08
CA GLY A 109 -6.49 -17.32 0.14
C GLY A 109 -5.59 -16.25 -0.48
N TYR A 110 -5.53 -15.04 0.07
CA TYR A 110 -4.55 -14.02 -0.36
C TYR A 110 -3.28 -14.08 0.51
N ALA A 111 -2.11 -13.91 -0.10
CA ALA A 111 -0.89 -13.65 0.67
C ALA A 111 -0.90 -12.19 1.13
N VAL A 112 -1.06 -11.91 2.42
CA VAL A 112 -1.24 -10.55 2.94
C VAL A 112 -0.06 -10.12 3.80
N THR A 113 0.56 -9.00 3.43
CA THR A 113 1.58 -8.32 4.23
C THR A 113 1.20 -6.85 4.40
N HIS A 114 1.39 -6.30 5.60
CA HIS A 114 1.26 -4.87 5.88
C HIS A 114 2.63 -4.22 6.06
N LEU A 115 2.85 -3.07 5.44
CA LEU A 115 4.03 -2.23 5.66
C LEU A 115 3.61 -1.03 6.51
N THR A 116 4.24 -0.89 7.67
CA THR A 116 4.00 0.21 8.60
C THR A 116 5.03 1.32 8.39
N PHE A 117 4.54 2.55 8.32
CA PHE A 117 5.33 3.76 8.10
C PHE A 117 5.12 4.78 9.23
N GLY A 118 6.01 5.77 9.30
CA GLY A 118 5.87 6.90 10.22
C GLY A 118 6.48 6.68 11.61
N PRO A 119 6.27 7.64 12.54
CA PRO A 119 6.88 7.59 13.87
C PRO A 119 6.45 6.35 14.67
N ASP A 120 5.17 5.98 14.56
CA ASP A 120 4.58 4.86 15.31
C ASP A 120 4.70 3.51 14.59
N ARG A 121 5.56 3.40 13.55
CA ARG A 121 5.65 2.20 12.69
C ARG A 121 5.92 0.90 13.46
N GLU A 122 6.71 0.95 14.52
CA GLU A 122 7.05 -0.22 15.35
C GLU A 122 5.88 -0.64 16.25
N LEU A 123 5.16 0.34 16.81
CA LEU A 123 3.93 0.11 17.57
C LEU A 123 2.87 -0.52 16.67
N HIS A 124 2.62 0.07 15.50
CA HIS A 124 1.66 -0.45 14.53
C HIS A 124 2.02 -1.86 14.05
N ARG A 125 3.31 -2.16 13.85
CA ARG A 125 3.79 -3.51 13.48
C ARG A 125 3.45 -4.50 14.59
N SER A 126 3.74 -4.14 15.84
CA SER A 126 3.47 -4.98 17.01
C SER A 126 1.98 -5.23 17.22
N GLN A 127 1.13 -4.21 17.04
CA GLN A 127 -0.33 -4.35 17.09
C GLN A 127 -0.86 -5.30 16.00
N MET A 128 -0.39 -5.15 14.77
CA MET A 128 -0.76 -6.05 13.67
C MET A 128 -0.35 -7.50 13.94
N ALA A 129 0.87 -7.69 14.46
CA ALA A 129 1.40 -9.01 14.81
C ALA A 129 0.56 -9.66 15.94
N ALA A 130 0.21 -8.92 16.99
CA ALA A 130 -0.64 -9.39 18.08
C ALA A 130 -2.02 -9.83 17.60
N LEU A 131 -2.52 -9.22 16.52
CA LEU A 131 -3.79 -9.56 15.90
C LEU A 131 -3.67 -10.67 14.84
N GLY A 132 -2.45 -11.14 14.51
CA GLY A 132 -2.20 -12.23 13.59
C GLY A 132 -2.14 -11.83 12.11
N VAL A 133 -1.75 -10.58 11.81
CA VAL A 133 -1.42 -10.13 10.45
C VAL A 133 0.09 -9.97 10.33
N GLN A 134 0.67 -10.52 9.26
CA GLN A 134 2.08 -10.30 8.95
C GLN A 134 2.31 -8.81 8.63
N ALA A 135 3.17 -8.16 9.42
CA ALA A 135 3.54 -6.78 9.23
C ALA A 135 5.06 -6.59 9.25
N ARG A 136 5.54 -5.60 8.52
CA ARG A 136 6.96 -5.20 8.47
C ARG A 136 7.07 -3.69 8.61
N VAL A 137 8.10 -3.24 9.30
CA VAL A 137 8.43 -1.81 9.33
C VAL A 137 9.06 -1.43 8.00
N ALA A 138 8.63 -0.29 7.47
CA ALA A 138 9.17 0.27 6.25
C ALA A 138 9.56 1.74 6.47
N GLU A 139 10.69 2.13 5.88
CA GLU A 139 11.17 3.51 5.89
C GLU A 139 11.87 3.87 4.58
N LEU A 140 11.84 5.16 4.25
CA LEU A 140 12.60 5.72 3.14
C LEU A 140 13.88 6.34 3.72
N ASP A 141 15.02 5.95 3.19
CA ASP A 141 16.33 6.41 3.65
C ASP A 141 16.90 7.44 2.66
N PRO A 142 17.25 8.67 3.10
CA PRO A 142 17.08 9.20 4.46
C PRO A 142 15.67 9.73 4.75
N ASN A 143 14.93 10.12 3.71
CA ASN A 143 13.56 10.64 3.80
C ASN A 143 12.91 10.61 2.41
N TRP A 144 11.63 10.94 2.29
CA TRP A 144 10.92 10.87 1.01
C TRP A 144 11.43 11.81 -0.08
N ARG A 145 12.00 12.98 0.28
CA ARG A 145 12.47 14.00 -0.67
C ARG A 145 13.78 13.58 -1.36
N GLU A 146 14.60 12.83 -0.65
CA GLU A 146 15.96 12.44 -1.05
C GLU A 146 16.14 10.91 -1.08
N ALA A 147 15.05 10.15 -1.10
CA ALA A 147 15.07 8.71 -0.91
C ALA A 147 15.92 7.99 -1.96
N ASP A 148 16.98 7.33 -1.52
CA ASP A 148 17.77 6.42 -2.36
C ASP A 148 17.29 4.97 -2.23
N ALA A 149 16.65 4.64 -1.09
CA ALA A 149 16.18 3.30 -0.80
C ALA A 149 14.86 3.26 -0.02
N LEU A 150 14.08 2.20 -0.29
CA LEU A 150 13.02 1.72 0.59
C LEU A 150 13.56 0.55 1.40
N VAL A 151 13.69 0.73 2.72
CA VAL A 151 14.20 -0.28 3.65
C VAL A 151 13.03 -0.99 4.31
N LEU A 152 13.07 -2.33 4.34
CA LEU A 152 12.08 -3.18 5.01
C LEU A 152 12.74 -3.93 6.17
N ALA A 153 12.40 -3.56 7.40
CA ALA A 153 12.82 -4.29 8.59
C ALA A 153 11.86 -5.47 8.88
N GLY A 154 12.40 -6.55 9.41
CA GLY A 154 11.69 -7.79 9.75
C GLY A 154 11.41 -7.86 11.24
#